data_AF-A0A7C6G698-F1
#
_entry.id   AF-A0A7C6G698-F1
#
_cell.length_a   1.000
_cell.length_b   1.000
_cell.length_c   1.000
_cell.angle_alpha   90.00
_cell.angle_beta   90.00
_cell.angle_gamma   90.00
#
_symmetry.space_group_name_H-M   'P 1'
#
loop_
_entity.id
_entity.type
_entity.pdbx_description
1 polymer ?
#
loop_
_entity_poly.entity_id
_entity_poly.type
_entity_poly.pdbx_seq_one_letter_code
_entity_poly.pdbx_strand_id
1 'polypeptide(L)' 'MNKRKTILTLLWILIALIAAGSMASLILFPQWKGIFFAGMGGFLILNLLLSMFFIRKNFRN' A
#
# COMPACT_ATOMS: atom_id res chain seq x y z
N MET A 1 -18.43 14.96 -4.62
CA MET A 1 -17.35 14.32 -3.80
C MET A 1 -16.03 15.02 -4.10
N ASN A 2 -15.26 15.39 -3.07
CA ASN A 2 -13.97 16.05 -3.27
C ASN A 2 -12.99 15.01 -3.89
N LYS A 3 -12.59 15.21 -5.15
CA LYS A 3 -11.78 14.25 -5.94
C LYS A 3 -10.53 13.79 -5.17
N ARG A 4 -9.93 14.67 -4.37
CA ARG A 4 -8.79 14.38 -3.49
C ARG A 4 -9.12 13.33 -2.42
N LYS A 5 -10.28 13.46 -1.75
CA LYS A 5 -10.71 12.48 -0.74
C LYS A 5 -10.89 11.11 -1.38
N THR A 6 -11.51 11.04 -2.57
CA THR A 6 -11.68 9.79 -3.32
C THR A 6 -10.34 9.12 -3.65
N ILE A 7 -9.34 9.88 -4.14
CA ILE A 7 -8.01 9.35 -4.45
C ILE A 7 -7.31 8.81 -3.20
N LEU A 8 -7.37 9.55 -2.08
CA LEU A 8 -6.77 9.09 -0.82
C LEU A 8 -7.47 7.84 -0.27
N THR A 9 -8.79 7.75 -0.38
CA THR A 9 -9.55 6.56 0.02
C THR A 9 -9.16 5.35 -0.84
N LEU A 10 -9.03 5.51 -2.15
CA LEU A 10 -8.59 4.42 -3.03
C LEU A 10 -7.17 3.94 -2.70
N LEU A 11 -6.25 4.86 -2.44
CA LEU A 11 -4.88 4.52 -2.03
C LEU A 11 -4.86 3.75 -0.68
N TRP A 12 -5.75 4.09 0.25
CA TRP A 12 -5.89 3.35 1.52
C TRP A 12 -6.41 1.92 1.30
N ILE A 13 -7.38 1.75 0.41
CA ILE A 13 -7.90 0.42 0.04
C ILE A 13 -6.79 -0.42 -0.60
N LEU A 14 -5.98 0.16 -1.48
CA LEU A 14 -4.82 -0.50 -2.09
C LEU A 14 -3.81 -0.95 -1.04
N ILE A 15 -3.46 -0.09 -0.08
CA ILE A 15 -2.56 -0.44 1.03
C ILE A 15 -3.11 -1.63 1.83
N ALA A 16 -4.40 -1.62 2.16
CA ALA A 16 -5.04 -2.71 2.88
C ALA A 16 -4.98 -4.03 2.11
N LEU A 17 -5.21 -3.99 0.80
CA LEU A 17 -5.13 -5.17 -0.07
C LEU A 17 -3.70 -5.74 -0.15
N ILE A 18 -2.70 -4.87 -0.29
CA ILE A 18 -1.28 -5.27 -0.34
C ILE A 18 -0.85 -5.85 1.01
N ALA A 19 -1.25 -5.25 2.13
CA ALA A 19 -0.94 -5.74 3.47
C ALA A 19 -1.54 -7.14 3.69
N ALA A 20 -2.81 -7.35 3.33
CA ALA A 20 -3.47 -8.64 3.42
C ALA A 20 -2.76 -9.70 2.56
N GLY A 21 -2.44 -9.38 1.30
CA GLY A 21 -1.71 -10.29 0.40
C GLY A 21 -0.31 -10.62 0.91
N SER A 22 0.39 -9.63 1.48
CA SER A 22 1.72 -9.79 2.08
C SER A 22 1.69 -10.74 3.27
N MET A 23 0.71 -10.58 4.17
CA MET A 23 0.52 -11.48 5.31
C MET A 23 0.12 -12.88 4.86
N ALA A 24 -0.81 -13.00 3.90
CA ALA A 24 -1.20 -14.29 3.34
C ALA A 24 -0.01 -15.02 2.70
N SER A 25 0.92 -14.27 2.08
CA SER A 25 2.09 -14.85 1.43
C SER A 25 3.05 -15.53 2.42
N LEU A 26 3.12 -15.06 3.66
CA LEU A 26 3.92 -15.66 4.72
C LEU A 26 3.36 -17.02 5.18
N ILE A 27 2.07 -17.24 4.99
CA ILE A 27 1.36 -18.46 5.42
C ILE A 27 1.28 -19.47 4.27
N LEU A 28 1.02 -19.00 3.05
CA LEU A 28 0.73 -19.85 1.89
C LEU A 28 1.97 -20.32 1.13
N PHE A 29 3.08 -19.59 1.20
CA PHE A 29 4.29 -19.90 0.44
C PHE A 29 5.44 -20.40 1.33
N PRO A 30 6.43 -21.09 0.74
CA PRO A 30 7.68 -21.42 1.42
C PRO A 30 8.33 -20.17 2.00
N GLN A 31 8.95 -20.29 3.18
CA GLN A 31 9.46 -19.17 3.99
C GLN A 31 10.26 -18.14 3.18
N TRP A 32 11.17 -18.57 2.31
CA TRP A 32 11.98 -17.69 1.47
C TRP A 32 11.16 -16.82 0.51
N LYS A 33 10.13 -17.40 -0.11
CA LYS A 33 9.21 -16.67 -1.01
C LYS A 33 8.28 -15.77 -0.22
N GLY A 34 7.75 -16.26 0.90
CA GLY A 34 6.88 -15.47 1.78
C GLY A 34 7.59 -14.22 2.31
N ILE A 35 8.83 -14.35 2.80
CA ILE A 35 9.62 -13.22 3.29
C ILE A 35 9.91 -12.22 2.16
N PHE A 36 10.25 -12.72 0.96
CA PHE A 36 10.47 -11.87 -0.20
C PHE A 36 9.22 -11.06 -0.58
N PHE A 37 8.06 -11.72 -0.67
CA PHE A 37 6.79 -11.05 -0.98
C PHE A 37 6.36 -10.08 0.12
N ALA A 38 6.53 -10.43 1.38
CA ALA A 38 6.22 -9.53 2.49
C ALA A 38 7.13 -8.30 2.51
N GLY A 39 8.44 -8.47 2.23
CA GLY A 39 9.38 -7.37 2.11
C GLY A 39 9.06 -6.44 0.94
N MET A 40 8.77 -7.00 -0.24
CA MET A 40 8.35 -6.22 -1.41
C MET A 40 7.01 -5.52 -1.19
N GLY A 41 6.05 -6.18 -0.54
CA GLY A 41 4.78 -5.58 -0.16
C GLY A 41 4.94 -4.41 0.81
N GLY A 42 5.81 -4.55 1.81
CA GLY A 42 6.19 -3.47 2.72
C GLY A 42 6.81 -2.27 1.99
N PHE A 43 7.73 -2.52 1.06
CA PHE A 43 8.33 -1.48 0.23
C PHE A 43 7.29 -0.75 -0.63
N LEU A 44 6.31 -1.48 -1.18
CA LEU A 44 5.23 -0.92 -1.98
C LEU A 44 4.29 -0.04 -1.13
N ILE A 45 3.97 -0.48 0.10
CA ILE A 45 3.17 0.29 1.06
C ILE A 45 3.88 1.60 1.43
N LEU A 46 5.18 1.57 1.70
CA LEU A 46 5.97 2.78 1.98
C LEU A 46 5.90 3.77 0.82
N ASN A 47 6.04 3.30 -0.42
CA ASN A 47 5.92 4.14 -1.61
C ASN A 47 4.51 4.76 -1.76
N LEU A 48 3.46 3.99 -1.47
CA LEU A 48 2.08 4.50 -1.50
C LEU A 48 1.83 5.55 -0.41
N LEU A 49 2.40 5.37 0.79
CA LEU A 49 2.34 6.37 1.87
C LEU A 49 3.07 7.66 1.51
N LEU A 50 4.27 7.56 0.92
CA LEU A 50 5.01 8.70 0.38
C LEU A 50 4.19 9.42 -0.71
N SER A 51 3.60 8.68 -1.64
CA SER A 51 2.72 9.24 -2.67
C SER A 51 1.52 9.97 -2.06
N MET A 52 0.83 9.38 -1.07
CA MET A 52 -0.24 10.05 -0.33
C MET A 52 0.24 11.35 0.33
N PHE A 53 1.44 11.36 0.92
CA PHE A 53 2.00 12.56 1.54
C PHE A 53 2.22 13.67 0.50
N PHE A 54 2.81 13.35 -0.65
CA PHE A 54 2.98 14.32 -1.74
C PHE A 54 1.66 14.80 -2.32
N ILE A 55 0.67 13.90 -2.51
CA ILE A 55 -0.67 14.27 -2.96
C ILE A 55 -1.31 15.21 -1.94
N ARG A 56 -1.19 14.92 -0.64
CA ARG A 56 -1.75 15.77 0.41
C ARG A 56 -1.09 17.15 0.45
N LYS A 57 0.22 17.25 0.18
CA LYS A 57 0.99 18.50 0.18
C LYS A 57 0.79 19.34 -1.09
N ASN A 58 0.70 18.70 -2.26
CA ASN A 58 0.67 19.39 -3.56
C ASN A 58 -0.73 19.58 -4.14
N PHE A 59 -1.71 18.71 -3.86
CA PHE A 59 -3.12 18.97 -4.21
C PHE A 59 -3.73 19.92 -3.19
N ARG A 60 -3.36 21.19 -3.31
CA ARG A 60 -3.90 22.32 -2.57
C ARG A 60 -4.95 23.00 -3.45
N ASN A 61 -6.14 22.41 -3.50
CA ASN A 61 -7.35 23.02 -4.06
C ASN A 61 -8.40 23.03 -2.95
#